data_AF-A0A6C0KUJ9-F1
#
_entry.id   AF-A0A6C0KUJ9-F1
#
_cell.length_a   1.000
_cell.length_b   1.000
_cell.length_c   1.000
_cell.angle_alpha   90.00
_cell.angle_beta   90.00
_cell.angle_gamma   90.00
#
_symmetry.space_group_name_H-M   'P 1'
#
loop_
_entity.id
_entity.type
_entity.pdbx_description
1 polymer ?
#
loop_
_entity_poly.entity_id
_entity_poly.type
_entity_poly.pdbx_seq_one_letter_code
_entity_poly.pdbx_strand_id
1 'polypeptide(L)'
;MEQILEFLTESGKNILSYCISDDKENFVKLIQKQPELLNFPRIYEIACQHRSINLVKHFWRFGLPIDLFIIPVLCLQGQLDMVKFFTINYDISKVNWVPLITCASKSGNLELVKYLIYLGFDPTENENSAIRTAAFEGHYDIVKFLLNFGVDINCNKNYIFRIACEHGHVELVELLLENNFDLLADKSVGMSLAAINGRNEVLQILALKGLDLRSDNFAAFYFAIKSDKLETLTFLIDLVGEEHVKYEIILGFIEKVKKITEQDPINCRLFLQSKLKILSTIEFPLDILPSDVCPVCFQPVSLILSCRHSICLSCFQSLRDKNCPLCRYPIDKNLIKRK
;
A
#
# COMPACT_ATOMS: atom_id res chain seq x y z
N MET A 1 31.97 -17.90 -7.48
CA MET A 1 31.18 -17.04 -6.55
C MET A 1 30.88 -17.78 -5.26
N GLU A 2 30.51 -19.07 -5.28
CA GLU A 2 30.42 -19.90 -4.05
C GLU A 2 31.77 -20.48 -3.55
N GLN A 3 32.79 -20.64 -4.40
CA GLN A 3 34.09 -21.20 -4.01
C GLN A 3 35.16 -20.17 -3.60
N ILE A 4 34.80 -18.89 -3.44
CA ILE A 4 35.66 -17.86 -2.84
C ILE A 4 35.24 -17.57 -1.37
N LEU A 5 34.19 -18.25 -0.90
CA LEU A 5 33.65 -18.16 0.46
C LEU A 5 34.27 -19.15 1.46
N GLU A 6 35.23 -19.98 1.03
CA GLU A 6 35.71 -21.16 1.77
C GLU A 6 36.74 -20.88 2.89
N PHE A 7 37.12 -19.62 3.13
CA PHE A 7 38.09 -19.27 4.18
C PHE A 7 37.51 -18.54 5.41
N LEU A 8 36.17 -18.46 5.51
CA LEU A 8 35.49 -18.02 6.73
C LEU A 8 34.30 -18.93 6.97
N THR A 9 34.41 -19.86 7.92
CA THR A 9 33.26 -20.63 8.40
C THR A 9 32.16 -19.65 8.84
N GLU A 10 30.89 -19.95 8.55
CA GLU A 10 29.74 -19.14 9.00
C GLU A 10 29.81 -18.83 10.51
N SER A 11 30.39 -19.74 11.29
CA SER A 11 30.65 -19.60 12.71
C SER A 11 31.55 -18.40 13.05
N GLY A 12 32.58 -18.06 12.26
CA GLY A 12 33.43 -16.88 12.49
C GLY A 12 32.70 -15.55 12.27
N LYS A 13 31.84 -15.49 11.25
CA LYS A 13 30.97 -14.32 10.98
C LYS A 13 29.92 -14.16 12.08
N ASN A 14 29.34 -15.26 12.55
CA ASN A 14 28.36 -15.26 13.62
C ASN A 14 28.98 -14.86 14.96
N ILE A 15 30.19 -15.32 15.29
CA ILE A 15 30.91 -14.93 16.52
C ILE A 15 31.26 -13.43 16.49
N LEU A 16 31.79 -12.90 15.39
CA LEU A 16 32.10 -11.46 15.28
C LEU A 16 30.83 -10.60 15.35
N SER A 17 29.75 -11.02 14.68
CA SER A 17 28.46 -10.34 14.76
C SER A 17 27.89 -10.35 16.18
N TYR A 18 27.99 -11.48 16.88
CA TYR A 18 27.56 -11.67 18.26
C TYR A 18 28.40 -10.85 19.26
N CYS A 19 29.72 -10.80 19.08
CA CYS A 19 30.62 -9.98 19.91
C CYS A 19 30.37 -8.48 19.74
N ILE A 20 29.88 -8.04 18.57
CA ILE A 20 29.57 -6.62 18.29
C ILE A 20 28.14 -6.26 18.73
N SER A 21 27.20 -7.21 18.75
CA SER A 21 25.81 -6.99 19.18
C SER A 21 25.67 -6.84 20.70
N ASP A 22 26.42 -7.62 21.48
CA ASP A 22 26.21 -7.72 22.94
C ASP A 22 27.04 -6.72 23.77
N ASP A 23 28.24 -6.32 23.33
CA ASP A 23 29.04 -5.32 24.06
C ASP A 23 30.14 -4.66 23.19
N LYS A 24 29.83 -3.47 22.65
CA LYS A 24 30.71 -2.67 21.78
C LYS A 24 32.05 -2.34 22.44
N GLU A 25 32.14 -2.33 23.77
CA GLU A 25 33.36 -2.02 24.51
C GLU A 25 34.29 -3.24 24.64
N ASN A 26 33.72 -4.44 24.75
CA ASN A 26 34.49 -5.69 24.84
C ASN A 26 35.12 -6.07 23.51
N PHE A 27 34.46 -5.76 22.39
CA PHE A 27 35.05 -6.00 21.07
C PHE A 27 36.32 -5.14 20.83
N VAL A 28 36.33 -3.89 21.28
CA VAL A 28 37.53 -3.03 21.22
C VAL A 28 38.65 -3.62 22.09
N LYS A 29 38.33 -4.06 23.31
CA LYS A 29 39.30 -4.73 24.20
C LYS A 29 39.80 -6.06 23.61
N LEU A 30 38.95 -6.78 22.87
CA LEU A 30 39.29 -8.02 22.18
C LEU A 30 40.26 -7.77 21.02
N ILE A 31 40.01 -6.77 20.19
CA ILE A 31 40.93 -6.36 19.11
C ILE A 31 42.28 -5.92 19.66
N GLN A 32 42.31 -5.19 20.78
CA GLN A 32 43.57 -4.82 21.44
C GLN A 32 44.39 -6.05 21.87
N LYS A 33 43.73 -7.14 22.26
CA LYS A 33 44.37 -8.40 22.64
C LYS A 33 44.68 -9.30 21.44
N GLN A 34 43.92 -9.18 20.34
CA GLN A 34 44.02 -10.01 19.15
C GLN A 34 43.93 -9.13 17.88
N PRO A 35 45.04 -8.49 17.46
CA PRO A 35 45.08 -7.62 16.29
C PRO A 35 44.75 -8.34 14.98
N GLU A 36 44.92 -9.67 14.93
CA GLU A 36 44.64 -10.51 13.77
C GLU A 36 43.16 -10.47 13.35
N LEU A 37 42.25 -10.11 14.26
CA LEU A 37 40.84 -9.88 13.94
C LEU A 37 40.64 -8.72 12.95
N LEU A 38 41.60 -7.80 12.84
CA LEU A 38 41.58 -6.71 11.86
C LEU A 38 41.79 -7.21 10.43
N ASN A 39 42.35 -8.40 10.23
CA ASN A 39 42.55 -8.99 8.90
C ASN A 39 41.29 -9.63 8.31
N PHE A 40 40.16 -9.62 9.03
CA PHE A 40 38.92 -10.17 8.51
C PHE A 40 38.41 -9.35 7.33
N PRO A 41 38.21 -9.96 6.14
CA PRO A 41 37.50 -9.33 5.05
C PRO A 41 36.15 -8.83 5.56
N ARG A 42 35.81 -7.56 5.27
CA ARG A 42 34.51 -6.94 5.57
C ARG A 42 34.26 -6.52 7.03
N ILE A 43 35.30 -6.33 7.84
CA ILE A 43 35.12 -5.87 9.23
C ILE A 43 34.34 -4.53 9.34
N TYR A 44 34.53 -3.62 8.37
CA TYR A 44 33.73 -2.41 8.25
C TYR A 44 32.25 -2.70 7.96
N GLU A 45 31.91 -3.68 7.12
CA GLU A 45 30.52 -4.06 6.85
C GLU A 45 29.82 -4.46 8.16
N ILE A 46 30.49 -5.22 9.02
CA ILE A 46 29.93 -5.65 10.30
C ILE A 46 29.71 -4.46 11.24
N ALA A 47 30.69 -3.56 11.38
CA ALA A 47 30.51 -2.35 12.20
C ALA A 47 29.42 -1.43 11.65
N CYS A 48 29.27 -1.35 10.33
CA CYS A 48 28.21 -0.61 9.66
C CYS A 48 26.84 -1.27 9.89
N GLN A 49 26.71 -2.60 9.75
CA GLN A 49 25.48 -3.34 10.05
C GLN A 49 24.98 -3.08 11.47
N HIS A 50 25.90 -3.00 12.45
CA HIS A 50 25.60 -2.71 13.86
C HIS A 50 25.53 -1.21 14.20
N ARG A 51 25.57 -0.33 13.20
CA ARG A 51 25.49 1.13 13.34
C ARG A 51 26.50 1.70 14.36
N SER A 52 27.70 1.10 14.43
CA SER A 52 28.72 1.45 15.42
C SER A 52 29.80 2.36 14.85
N ILE A 53 29.58 3.68 14.92
CA ILE A 53 30.57 4.68 14.45
C ILE A 53 31.90 4.60 15.21
N ASN A 54 31.88 4.21 16.48
CA ASN A 54 33.09 4.08 17.30
C ASN A 54 33.99 2.95 16.79
N LEU A 55 33.41 1.83 16.36
CA LEU A 55 34.16 0.73 15.76
C LEU A 55 34.73 1.13 14.40
N VAL A 56 33.95 1.80 13.56
CA VAL A 56 34.43 2.36 12.28
C VAL A 56 35.62 3.30 12.50
N LYS A 57 35.50 4.25 13.45
CA LYS A 57 36.60 5.17 13.81
C LYS A 57 37.82 4.43 14.37
N HIS A 58 37.61 3.35 15.10
CA HIS A 58 38.69 2.52 15.61
C HIS A 58 39.43 1.82 14.46
N PHE A 59 38.72 1.11 13.58
CA PHE A 59 39.30 0.46 12.41
C PHE A 59 40.07 1.43 11.51
N TRP A 60 39.53 2.64 11.34
CA TRP A 60 40.19 3.72 10.60
C TRP A 60 41.56 4.07 11.19
N ARG A 61 41.64 4.21 12.53
CA ARG A 61 42.89 4.52 13.23
C ARG A 61 43.96 3.43 13.06
N PHE A 62 43.56 2.19 12.81
CA PHE A 62 44.46 1.07 12.52
C PHE A 62 44.86 0.98 11.04
N GLY A 63 44.44 1.93 10.19
CA GLY A 63 44.82 1.97 8.78
C GLY A 63 44.17 0.88 7.93
N LEU A 64 43.05 0.31 8.39
CA LEU A 64 42.36 -0.73 7.63
C LEU A 64 41.76 -0.14 6.34
N PRO A 65 41.97 -0.81 5.19
CA PRO A 65 41.45 -0.33 3.90
C PRO A 65 39.92 -0.30 3.94
N ILE A 66 39.36 0.81 3.49
CA ILE A 66 37.91 0.98 3.42
C ILE A 66 37.46 0.62 2.03
N ASP A 67 36.49 -0.27 1.97
CA ASP A 67 35.77 -0.54 0.76
C ASP A 67 34.70 0.54 0.54
N LEU A 68 34.88 1.41 -0.46
CA LEU A 68 33.90 2.44 -0.83
C LEU A 68 32.55 1.85 -1.27
N PHE A 69 32.48 0.55 -1.58
CA PHE A 69 31.22 -0.18 -1.80
C PHE A 69 30.25 -0.11 -0.59
N ILE A 70 30.74 0.23 0.61
CA ILE A 70 29.89 0.37 1.81
C ILE A 70 29.04 1.66 1.81
N ILE A 71 29.47 2.72 1.12
CA ILE A 71 28.83 4.04 1.21
C ILE A 71 27.38 4.02 0.71
N PRO A 72 27.05 3.37 -0.44
CA PRO A 72 25.66 3.23 -0.87
C PRO A 72 24.80 2.46 0.15
N VAL A 73 25.34 1.43 0.79
CA VAL A 73 24.62 0.65 1.83
C VAL A 73 24.31 1.54 3.03
N LEU A 74 25.26 2.37 3.46
CA LEU A 74 25.04 3.33 4.54
C LEU A 74 23.98 4.37 4.18
N CYS A 75 23.96 4.81 2.92
CA CYS A 75 22.95 5.72 2.43
C CYS A 75 21.56 5.06 2.43
N LEU A 76 21.46 3.81 1.96
CA LEU A 76 20.21 3.02 2.01
C LEU A 76 19.70 2.81 3.43
N GLN A 77 20.61 2.71 4.40
CA GLN A 77 20.27 2.52 5.81
C GLN A 77 20.08 3.84 6.58
N GLY A 78 20.26 4.99 5.93
CA GLY A 78 20.12 6.31 6.55
C GLY A 78 21.17 6.63 7.61
N GLN A 79 22.37 6.03 7.54
CA GLN A 79 23.42 6.19 8.56
C GLN A 79 24.24 7.48 8.39
N LEU A 80 23.61 8.63 8.64
CA LEU A 80 24.19 9.95 8.40
C LEU A 80 25.60 10.14 9.03
N ASP A 81 25.79 9.73 10.29
CA ASP A 81 27.06 9.93 10.98
C ASP A 81 28.22 9.15 10.34
N MET A 82 27.94 7.95 9.82
CA MET A 82 28.93 7.17 9.08
C MET A 82 29.20 7.76 7.70
N VAL A 83 28.16 8.20 6.99
CA VAL A 83 28.35 8.88 5.70
C VAL A 83 29.18 10.15 5.88
N LYS A 84 28.90 10.98 6.91
CA LYS A 84 29.71 12.14 7.28
C LYS A 84 31.16 11.77 7.61
N PHE A 85 31.36 10.68 8.34
CA PHE A 85 32.70 10.20 8.63
C PHE A 85 33.46 9.81 7.37
N PHE A 86 32.85 9.06 6.45
CA PHE A 86 33.53 8.66 5.22
C PHE A 86 33.76 9.82 4.27
N THR A 87 32.82 10.75 4.12
CA THR A 87 32.93 11.93 3.25
C THR A 87 34.01 12.92 3.67
N ILE A 88 34.30 13.03 4.98
CA ILE A 88 35.44 13.83 5.47
C ILE A 88 36.78 13.20 5.08
N ASN A 89 36.83 11.87 5.02
CA ASN A 89 38.08 11.12 4.82
C ASN A 89 38.28 10.64 3.37
N TYR A 90 37.22 10.65 2.55
CA TYR A 90 37.21 10.10 1.20
C TYR A 90 36.41 10.96 0.24
N ASP A 91 36.92 11.06 -0.98
CA ASP A 91 36.20 11.64 -2.10
C ASP A 91 35.12 10.68 -2.61
N ILE A 92 33.88 10.92 -2.17
CA ILE A 92 32.73 10.07 -2.51
C ILE A 92 32.19 10.33 -3.91
N SER A 93 32.67 11.35 -4.64
CA SER A 93 32.27 11.58 -6.04
C SER A 93 32.68 10.41 -6.96
N LYS A 94 33.68 9.63 -6.53
CA LYS A 94 34.12 8.40 -7.19
C LYS A 94 33.13 7.24 -7.06
N VAL A 95 32.14 7.35 -6.18
CA VAL A 95 31.05 6.38 -6.01
C VAL A 95 29.90 6.76 -6.94
N ASN A 96 30.09 6.55 -8.25
CA ASN A 96 29.16 6.96 -9.30
C ASN A 96 28.36 5.81 -9.93
N TRP A 97 28.64 4.56 -9.55
CA TRP A 97 27.96 3.36 -10.06
C TRP A 97 26.60 3.10 -9.38
N VAL A 98 26.32 3.78 -8.26
CA VAL A 98 25.01 3.81 -7.60
C VAL A 98 24.66 5.26 -7.22
N PRO A 99 23.44 5.75 -7.50
CA PRO A 99 23.04 7.11 -7.15
C PRO A 99 22.84 7.26 -5.64
N LEU A 100 23.82 7.85 -4.93
CA LEU A 100 23.80 7.97 -3.47
C LEU A 100 22.58 8.74 -2.95
N ILE A 101 22.16 9.79 -3.66
CA ILE A 101 20.98 10.58 -3.28
C ILE A 101 19.68 9.76 -3.40
N THR A 102 19.63 8.78 -4.31
CA THR A 102 18.49 7.86 -4.43
C THR A 102 18.47 6.87 -3.26
N CYS A 103 19.64 6.36 -2.88
CA CYS A 103 19.78 5.52 -1.69
C CYS A 103 19.34 6.25 -0.42
N ALA A 104 19.80 7.49 -0.23
CA ALA A 104 19.38 8.33 0.89
C ALA A 104 17.87 8.62 0.86
N SER A 105 17.32 8.92 -0.31
CA SER A 105 15.88 9.16 -0.48
C SER A 105 15.06 7.93 -0.12
N LYS A 106 15.52 6.73 -0.49
CA LYS A 106 14.88 5.45 -0.11
C LYS A 106 14.85 5.24 1.40
N SER A 107 15.91 5.64 2.09
CA SER A 107 16.05 5.43 3.53
C SER A 107 15.08 6.28 4.37
N GLY A 108 14.48 7.32 3.80
CA GLY A 108 13.65 8.28 4.54
C GLY A 108 14.44 9.29 5.38
N ASN A 109 15.77 9.28 5.34
CA ASN A 109 16.58 10.23 6.09
C ASN A 109 16.75 11.57 5.33
N LEU A 110 15.88 12.54 5.61
CA LEU A 110 15.93 13.89 5.02
C LEU A 110 17.28 14.59 5.25
N GLU A 111 17.86 14.49 6.44
CA GLU A 111 19.13 15.16 6.75
C GLU A 111 20.29 14.58 5.94
N LEU A 112 20.24 13.29 5.62
CA LEU A 112 21.18 12.68 4.69
C LEU A 112 20.99 13.17 3.26
N VAL A 113 19.74 13.31 2.79
CA VAL A 113 19.47 13.89 1.46
C VAL A 113 20.01 15.32 1.37
N LYS A 114 19.70 16.17 2.36
CA LYS A 114 20.24 17.55 2.45
C LYS A 114 21.76 17.57 2.44
N TYR A 115 22.39 16.67 3.20
CA TYR A 115 23.84 16.57 3.29
C TYR A 115 24.49 16.20 1.95
N LEU A 116 23.92 15.23 1.22
CA LEU A 116 24.42 14.86 -0.10
C LEU A 116 24.25 16.00 -1.11
N ILE A 117 23.11 16.70 -1.13
CA ILE A 117 22.93 17.88 -1.99
C ILE A 117 23.97 18.97 -1.64
N TYR A 118 24.24 19.20 -0.36
CA TYR A 118 25.28 20.13 0.07
C TYR A 118 26.69 19.74 -0.44
N LEU A 119 26.97 18.44 -0.59
CA LEU A 119 28.20 17.93 -1.19
C LEU A 119 28.23 18.01 -2.72
N GLY A 120 27.17 18.52 -3.36
CA GLY A 120 27.08 18.72 -4.81
C GLY A 120 26.43 17.57 -5.59
N PHE A 121 25.78 16.62 -4.91
CA PHE A 121 24.98 15.59 -5.60
C PHE A 121 23.69 16.22 -6.15
N ASP A 122 23.49 16.13 -7.46
CA ASP A 122 22.32 16.70 -8.13
C ASP A 122 21.09 15.81 -7.91
N PRO A 123 20.00 16.32 -7.28
CA PRO A 123 18.78 15.56 -7.02
C PRO A 123 17.96 15.20 -8.28
N THR A 124 18.29 15.80 -9.43
CA THR A 124 17.61 15.54 -10.72
C THR A 124 18.30 14.44 -11.53
N GLU A 125 19.45 13.94 -11.07
CA GLU A 125 20.17 12.83 -11.73
C GLU A 125 19.31 11.57 -11.87
N ASN A 126 19.67 10.74 -12.86
CA ASN A 126 19.01 9.47 -13.15
C ASN A 126 17.48 9.60 -13.29
N GLU A 127 17.06 10.57 -14.08
CA GLU A 127 15.64 10.85 -14.38
C GLU A 127 14.82 11.16 -13.11
N ASN A 128 15.35 12.03 -12.24
CA ASN A 128 14.74 12.41 -10.97
C ASN A 128 14.50 11.20 -10.05
N SER A 129 15.42 10.23 -10.01
CA SER A 129 15.23 9.01 -9.22
C SER A 129 15.08 9.28 -7.72
N ALA A 130 15.71 10.33 -7.19
CA ALA A 130 15.60 10.72 -5.78
C ALA A 130 14.16 10.99 -5.36
N ILE A 131 13.47 11.92 -6.03
CA ILE A 131 12.08 12.29 -5.71
C ILE A 131 11.12 11.14 -6.01
N ARG A 132 11.35 10.38 -7.10
CA ARG A 132 10.55 9.20 -7.45
C ARG A 132 10.60 8.14 -6.36
N THR A 133 11.79 7.83 -5.86
CA THR A 133 11.98 6.85 -4.79
C THR A 133 11.41 7.36 -3.47
N ALA A 134 11.60 8.63 -3.12
CA ALA A 134 10.97 9.22 -1.93
C ALA A 134 9.43 9.13 -2.01
N ALA A 135 8.85 9.41 -3.17
CA ALA A 135 7.41 9.33 -3.41
C ALA A 135 6.88 7.89 -3.34
N PHE A 136 7.62 6.92 -3.87
CA PHE A 136 7.27 5.50 -3.78
C PHE A 136 7.23 5.00 -2.33
N GLU A 137 8.25 5.34 -1.55
CA GLU A 137 8.33 4.96 -0.14
C GLU A 137 7.44 5.81 0.79
N GLY A 138 6.83 6.89 0.28
CA GLY A 138 5.92 7.76 1.05
C GLY A 138 6.62 8.79 1.93
N HIS A 139 7.89 9.10 1.67
CA HIS A 139 8.68 10.04 2.47
C HIS A 139 8.33 11.50 2.16
N TYR A 140 7.20 11.96 2.71
CA TYR A 140 6.62 13.30 2.52
C TYR A 140 7.66 14.42 2.67
N ASP A 141 8.43 14.41 3.76
CA ASP A 141 9.38 15.49 4.05
C ASP A 141 10.48 15.61 3.00
N ILE A 142 10.91 14.47 2.44
CA ILE A 142 11.91 14.43 1.36
C ILE A 142 11.29 14.96 0.07
N VAL A 143 10.09 14.51 -0.29
CA VAL A 143 9.42 15.01 -1.50
C VAL A 143 9.20 16.52 -1.41
N LYS A 144 8.67 17.02 -0.29
CA LYS A 144 8.46 18.46 -0.06
C LYS A 144 9.76 19.26 -0.15
N PHE A 145 10.84 18.74 0.45
CA PHE A 145 12.15 19.38 0.37
C PHE A 145 12.68 19.44 -1.07
N LEU A 146 12.57 18.34 -1.83
CA LEU A 146 13.04 18.28 -3.23
C LEU A 146 12.21 19.18 -4.17
N LEU A 147 10.89 19.27 -3.96
CA LEU A 147 10.04 20.23 -4.68
C LEU A 147 10.46 21.67 -4.39
N ASN A 148 10.72 22.01 -3.12
CA ASN A 148 11.22 23.33 -2.74
C ASN A 148 12.63 23.62 -3.28
N PHE A 149 13.43 22.57 -3.55
CA PHE A 149 14.73 22.70 -4.21
C PHE A 149 14.60 23.02 -5.71
N GLY A 150 13.40 22.86 -6.29
CA GLY A 150 13.13 23.16 -7.70
C GLY A 150 13.03 21.93 -8.60
N VAL A 151 12.95 20.72 -8.04
CA VAL A 151 12.67 19.51 -8.83
C VAL A 151 11.26 19.59 -9.39
N ASP A 152 11.09 19.33 -10.69
CA ASP A 152 9.78 19.39 -11.35
C ASP A 152 8.80 18.37 -10.76
N ILE A 153 7.70 18.89 -10.25
CA ILE A 153 6.58 18.11 -9.70
C ILE A 153 5.98 17.18 -10.76
N ASN A 154 5.98 17.58 -12.04
CA ASN A 154 5.40 16.83 -13.16
C ASN A 154 6.35 15.79 -13.76
N CYS A 155 7.50 15.54 -13.12
CA CYS A 155 8.50 14.63 -13.65
C CYS A 155 7.91 13.25 -13.99
N ASN A 156 8.39 12.71 -15.11
CA ASN A 156 8.06 11.38 -15.62
C ASN A 156 6.55 11.12 -15.77
N LYS A 157 5.82 12.07 -16.36
CA LYS A 157 4.36 11.99 -16.58
C LYS A 157 3.61 11.79 -15.27
N ASN A 158 3.86 12.69 -14.33
CA ASN A 158 3.10 12.77 -13.10
C ASN A 158 3.21 11.54 -12.21
N TYR A 159 4.40 10.92 -12.25
CA TYR A 159 4.70 9.69 -11.55
C TYR A 159 4.41 9.79 -10.05
N ILE A 160 4.80 10.92 -9.44
CA ILE A 160 4.63 11.17 -8.00
C ILE A 160 3.16 11.06 -7.59
N PHE A 161 2.26 11.75 -8.33
CA PHE A 161 0.83 11.72 -8.04
C PHE A 161 0.22 10.33 -8.18
N ARG A 162 0.57 9.63 -9.27
CA ARG A 162 0.06 8.28 -9.55
C ARG A 162 0.48 7.29 -8.45
N ILE A 163 1.75 7.31 -8.06
CA ILE A 163 2.29 6.42 -7.03
C ILE A 163 1.76 6.74 -5.64
N ALA A 164 1.60 8.03 -5.31
CA ALA A 164 0.96 8.45 -4.07
C ALA A 164 -0.47 7.91 -3.97
N CYS A 165 -1.24 7.98 -5.06
CA CYS A 165 -2.59 7.41 -5.11
C CYS A 165 -2.61 5.88 -5.01
N GLU A 166 -1.68 5.20 -5.70
CA GLU A 166 -1.57 3.74 -5.70
C GLU A 166 -1.23 3.16 -4.32
N HIS A 167 -0.27 3.79 -3.63
CA HIS A 167 0.23 3.34 -2.33
C HIS A 167 -0.57 3.89 -1.14
N GLY A 168 -1.41 4.90 -1.37
CA GLY A 168 -2.24 5.49 -0.32
C GLY A 168 -1.53 6.56 0.50
N HIS A 169 -0.52 7.24 -0.06
CA HIS A 169 0.24 8.29 0.63
C HIS A 169 -0.56 9.58 0.66
N VAL A 170 -1.50 9.67 1.61
CA VAL A 170 -2.50 10.73 1.76
C VAL A 170 -1.88 12.12 1.79
N GLU A 171 -0.91 12.35 2.66
CA GLU A 171 -0.27 13.67 2.85
C GLU A 171 0.46 14.11 1.58
N LEU A 172 1.00 13.14 0.83
CA LEU A 172 1.65 13.42 -0.45
C LEU A 172 0.62 13.79 -1.52
N VAL A 173 -0.54 13.12 -1.57
CA VAL A 173 -1.65 13.51 -2.47
C VAL A 173 -2.10 14.93 -2.17
N GLU A 174 -2.28 15.29 -0.90
CA GLU A 174 -2.67 16.66 -0.50
C GLU A 174 -1.65 17.70 -0.94
N LEU A 175 -0.36 17.46 -0.68
CA LEU A 175 0.73 18.34 -1.11
C LEU A 175 0.69 18.60 -2.62
N LEU A 176 0.49 17.56 -3.42
CA LEU A 176 0.49 17.67 -4.87
C LEU A 176 -0.75 18.45 -5.38
N LEU A 177 -1.90 18.24 -4.75
CA LEU A 177 -3.13 18.98 -5.09
C LEU A 177 -3.03 20.47 -4.73
N GLU A 178 -2.29 20.82 -3.67
CA GLU A 178 -2.05 22.22 -3.27
C GLU A 178 -1.11 22.97 -4.22
N ASN A 179 -0.18 22.27 -4.87
CA ASN A 179 0.81 22.87 -5.77
C ASN A 179 0.28 23.11 -7.20
N ASN A 180 -1.05 23.21 -7.39
CA ASN A 180 -1.72 23.48 -8.68
C ASN A 180 -1.19 22.62 -9.84
N PHE A 181 -1.06 21.32 -9.59
CA PHE A 181 -0.63 20.37 -10.59
C PHE A 181 -1.61 20.30 -11.78
N ASP A 182 -1.17 20.84 -12.92
CA ASP A 182 -1.91 20.87 -14.17
C ASP A 182 -1.82 19.50 -14.83
N LEU A 183 -2.86 18.66 -14.70
CA LEU A 183 -3.19 17.53 -15.60
C LEU A 183 -4.42 16.76 -15.08
N LEU A 184 -5.61 17.14 -15.56
CA LEU A 184 -6.89 16.46 -15.27
C LEU A 184 -6.88 14.97 -15.64
N ALA A 185 -6.16 14.59 -16.70
CA ALA A 185 -6.08 13.19 -17.17
C ALA A 185 -5.37 12.27 -16.17
N ASP A 186 -4.39 12.77 -15.41
CA ASP A 186 -3.73 11.94 -14.40
C ASP A 186 -4.52 11.85 -13.09
N LYS A 187 -5.49 12.76 -12.87
CA LYS A 187 -6.40 12.69 -11.73
C LYS A 187 -7.31 11.47 -11.81
N SER A 188 -7.86 11.17 -12.97
CA SER A 188 -8.69 9.97 -13.17
C SER A 188 -7.89 8.66 -13.12
N VAL A 189 -6.66 8.68 -13.64
CA VAL A 189 -5.71 7.57 -13.49
C VAL A 189 -5.37 7.37 -12.01
N GLY A 190 -5.08 8.43 -11.26
CA GLY A 190 -4.83 8.38 -9.83
C GLY A 190 -6.01 7.82 -9.04
N MET A 191 -7.24 8.30 -9.30
CA MET A 191 -8.47 7.75 -8.70
C MET A 191 -8.62 6.25 -9.01
N SER A 192 -8.35 5.85 -10.25
CA SER A 192 -8.39 4.45 -10.65
C SER A 192 -7.35 3.60 -9.90
N LEU A 193 -6.11 4.08 -9.76
CA LEU A 193 -5.05 3.39 -9.01
C LEU A 193 -5.39 3.29 -7.51
N ALA A 194 -5.94 4.35 -6.92
CA ALA A 194 -6.44 4.33 -5.56
C ALA A 194 -7.55 3.29 -5.38
N ALA A 195 -8.51 3.23 -6.31
CA ALA A 195 -9.60 2.26 -6.28
C ALA A 195 -9.12 0.80 -6.46
N ILE A 196 -8.19 0.55 -7.38
CA ILE A 196 -7.55 -0.78 -7.59
C ILE A 196 -6.92 -1.29 -6.30
N ASN A 197 -6.28 -0.40 -5.54
CA ASN A 197 -5.52 -0.75 -4.33
C ASN A 197 -6.32 -0.59 -3.04
N GLY A 198 -7.57 -0.14 -3.13
CA GLY A 198 -8.47 0.09 -2.00
C GLY A 198 -8.07 1.25 -1.08
N ARG A 199 -7.47 2.31 -1.64
CA ARG A 199 -7.05 3.50 -0.90
C ARG A 199 -8.23 4.47 -0.70
N ASN A 200 -9.16 4.09 0.18
CA ASN A 200 -10.41 4.83 0.41
C ASN A 200 -10.15 6.26 0.92
N GLU A 201 -9.17 6.47 1.78
CA GLU A 201 -8.81 7.81 2.30
C GLU A 201 -8.32 8.74 1.18
N VAL A 202 -7.52 8.24 0.23
CA VAL A 202 -7.13 9.00 -0.96
C VAL A 202 -8.35 9.36 -1.80
N LEU A 203 -9.25 8.42 -2.05
CA LEU A 203 -10.49 8.68 -2.79
C LEU A 203 -11.36 9.74 -2.09
N GLN A 204 -11.41 9.71 -0.75
CA GLN A 204 -12.11 10.72 0.05
C GLN A 204 -11.52 12.12 -0.16
N ILE A 205 -10.20 12.25 -0.06
CA ILE A 205 -9.52 13.54 -0.22
C ILE A 205 -9.67 14.07 -1.65
N LEU A 206 -9.56 13.20 -2.65
CA LEU A 206 -9.78 13.57 -4.04
C LEU A 206 -11.21 14.12 -4.23
N ALA A 207 -12.23 13.47 -3.67
CA ALA A 207 -13.60 13.97 -3.70
C ALA A 207 -13.78 15.29 -2.94
N LEU A 208 -13.18 15.43 -1.75
CA LEU A 208 -13.22 16.67 -0.95
C LEU A 208 -12.55 17.85 -1.67
N LYS A 209 -11.52 17.58 -2.48
CA LYS A 209 -10.86 18.58 -3.35
C LYS A 209 -11.62 18.83 -4.66
N GLY A 210 -12.84 18.32 -4.79
CA GLY A 210 -13.77 18.60 -5.88
C GLY A 210 -13.57 17.74 -7.14
N LEU A 211 -12.81 16.65 -7.07
CA LEU A 211 -12.69 15.73 -8.21
C LEU A 211 -13.94 14.85 -8.30
N ASP A 212 -14.52 14.76 -9.49
CA ASP A 212 -15.66 13.88 -9.74
C ASP A 212 -15.20 12.41 -9.83
N LEU A 213 -15.57 11.62 -8.82
CA LEU A 213 -15.29 10.18 -8.76
C LEU A 213 -15.95 9.37 -9.89
N ARG A 214 -16.91 9.96 -10.61
CA ARG A 214 -17.61 9.37 -11.76
C ARG A 214 -16.91 9.68 -13.09
N SER A 215 -15.84 10.47 -13.06
CA SER A 215 -15.02 10.79 -14.23
C SER A 215 -14.54 9.53 -14.95
N ASP A 216 -14.21 9.70 -16.24
CA ASP A 216 -13.81 8.62 -17.15
C ASP A 216 -14.75 7.42 -17.13
N ASN A 217 -16.05 7.71 -17.22
CA ASN A 217 -17.10 6.70 -17.28
C ASN A 217 -17.09 5.77 -16.03
N PHE A 218 -16.96 6.37 -14.84
CA PHE A 218 -16.90 5.65 -13.57
C PHE A 218 -15.71 4.66 -13.48
N ALA A 219 -14.56 5.03 -14.04
CA ALA A 219 -13.37 4.18 -14.07
C ALA A 219 -12.99 3.64 -12.68
N ALA A 220 -13.00 4.49 -11.65
CA ALA A 220 -12.69 4.09 -10.27
C ALA A 220 -13.61 2.96 -9.77
N PHE A 221 -14.92 3.05 -10.04
CA PHE A 221 -15.88 2.01 -9.67
C PHE A 221 -15.63 0.71 -10.46
N TYR A 222 -15.42 0.82 -11.77
CA TYR A 222 -15.12 -0.33 -12.62
C TYR A 222 -13.87 -1.07 -12.14
N PHE A 223 -12.81 -0.34 -11.81
CA PHE A 223 -11.58 -0.94 -11.33
C PHE A 223 -11.70 -1.50 -9.91
N ALA A 224 -12.50 -0.90 -9.03
CA ALA A 224 -12.82 -1.50 -7.72
C ALA A 224 -13.51 -2.86 -7.89
N ILE A 225 -14.48 -2.97 -8.82
CA ILE A 225 -15.14 -4.25 -9.15
C ILE A 225 -14.12 -5.26 -9.70
N LYS A 226 -13.31 -4.84 -10.67
CA LYS A 226 -12.36 -5.73 -11.36
C LYS A 226 -11.28 -6.27 -10.41
N SER A 227 -10.87 -5.47 -9.44
CA SER A 227 -9.83 -5.81 -8.45
C SER A 227 -10.39 -6.41 -7.15
N ASP A 228 -11.67 -6.80 -7.13
CA ASP A 228 -12.36 -7.39 -5.97
C ASP A 228 -12.30 -6.52 -4.70
N LYS A 229 -12.26 -5.19 -4.86
CA LYS A 229 -12.25 -4.21 -3.76
C LYS A 229 -13.67 -3.80 -3.37
N LEU A 230 -14.43 -4.73 -2.80
CA LEU A 230 -15.85 -4.50 -2.44
C LEU A 230 -16.05 -3.40 -1.38
N GLU A 231 -15.17 -3.32 -0.39
CA GLU A 231 -15.22 -2.25 0.62
C GLU A 231 -15.04 -0.88 -0.03
N THR A 232 -14.09 -0.77 -0.96
CA THR A 232 -13.85 0.45 -1.73
C THR A 232 -15.00 0.80 -2.64
N LEU A 233 -15.59 -0.19 -3.31
CA LEU A 233 -16.77 0.03 -4.14
C LEU A 233 -17.95 0.52 -3.31
N THR A 234 -18.17 -0.06 -2.13
CA THR A 234 -19.19 0.37 -1.18
C THR A 234 -18.94 1.79 -0.72
N PHE A 235 -17.70 2.10 -0.34
CA PHE A 235 -17.26 3.43 0.04
C PHE A 235 -17.52 4.45 -1.08
N LEU A 236 -17.20 4.12 -2.34
CA LEU A 236 -17.45 4.99 -3.49
C LEU A 236 -18.95 5.23 -3.74
N ILE A 237 -19.78 4.19 -3.59
CA ILE A 237 -21.25 4.29 -3.71
C ILE A 237 -21.80 5.19 -2.61
N ASP A 238 -21.37 4.99 -1.36
CA ASP A 238 -21.79 5.80 -0.22
C ASP A 238 -21.41 7.28 -0.40
N LEU A 239 -20.22 7.54 -0.95
CA LEU A 239 -19.68 8.88 -1.12
C LEU A 239 -20.35 9.65 -2.27
N VAL A 240 -20.70 8.95 -3.35
CA VAL A 240 -21.35 9.56 -4.53
C VAL A 240 -22.86 9.64 -4.39
N GLY A 241 -23.47 8.78 -3.58
CA GLY A 241 -24.92 8.62 -3.53
C GLY A 241 -25.38 7.56 -4.53
N GLU A 242 -26.22 6.66 -4.07
CA GLU A 242 -26.62 5.43 -4.75
C GLU A 242 -27.40 5.72 -6.05
N GLU A 243 -28.22 6.77 -6.03
CA GLU A 243 -29.01 7.31 -7.14
C GLU A 243 -28.17 7.87 -8.29
N HIS A 244 -26.88 8.12 -8.04
CA HIS A 244 -25.95 8.70 -9.00
C HIS A 244 -24.99 7.66 -9.60
N VAL A 245 -25.17 6.38 -9.27
CA VAL A 245 -24.35 5.27 -9.76
C VAL A 245 -25.05 4.57 -10.94
N LYS A 246 -24.29 4.22 -11.98
CA LYS A 246 -24.83 3.48 -13.14
C LYS A 246 -25.34 2.09 -12.74
N TYR A 247 -26.46 1.69 -13.33
CA TYR A 247 -27.05 0.36 -13.13
C TYR A 247 -26.06 -0.79 -13.40
N GLU A 248 -25.21 -0.67 -14.42
CA GLU A 248 -24.17 -1.67 -14.74
C GLU A 248 -23.17 -1.90 -13.59
N ILE A 249 -22.84 -0.84 -12.84
CA ILE A 249 -21.94 -0.92 -11.68
C ILE A 249 -22.64 -1.64 -10.52
N ILE A 250 -23.92 -1.32 -10.31
CA ILE A 250 -24.77 -1.98 -9.31
C ILE A 250 -24.90 -3.48 -9.64
N LEU A 251 -25.11 -3.83 -10.91
CA LEU A 251 -25.13 -5.23 -11.35
C LEU A 251 -23.80 -5.94 -11.10
N GLY A 252 -22.67 -5.33 -11.49
CA GLY A 252 -21.35 -5.91 -11.25
C GLY A 252 -21.04 -6.11 -9.77
N PHE A 253 -21.48 -5.19 -8.90
CA PHE A 253 -21.43 -5.35 -7.45
C PHE A 253 -22.26 -6.56 -6.99
N ILE A 254 -23.52 -6.66 -7.41
CA ILE A 254 -24.41 -7.76 -7.06
C ILE A 254 -23.81 -9.11 -7.49
N GLU A 255 -23.25 -9.21 -8.69
CA GLU A 255 -22.60 -10.43 -9.18
C GLU A 255 -21.41 -10.85 -8.31
N LYS A 256 -20.56 -9.89 -7.90
CA LYS A 256 -19.43 -10.19 -7.00
C LYS A 256 -19.90 -10.61 -5.61
N VAL A 257 -20.90 -9.91 -5.06
CA VAL A 257 -21.52 -10.26 -3.78
C VAL A 257 -22.11 -11.66 -3.83
N LYS A 258 -22.84 -12.04 -4.89
CA LYS A 258 -23.35 -13.42 -5.06
C LYS A 258 -22.26 -14.48 -4.98
N LYS A 259 -21.16 -14.28 -5.69
CA LYS A 259 -20.04 -15.22 -5.69
C LYS A 259 -19.49 -15.42 -4.27
N ILE A 260 -19.52 -14.38 -3.43
CA ILE A 260 -19.17 -14.47 -2.02
C ILE A 260 -20.29 -15.12 -1.20
N THR A 261 -21.58 -14.81 -1.45
CA THR A 261 -22.71 -15.45 -0.75
C THR A 261 -22.72 -16.96 -0.90
N GLU A 262 -22.31 -17.48 -2.07
CA GLU A 262 -22.19 -18.92 -2.33
C GLU A 262 -21.10 -19.59 -1.47
N GLN A 263 -20.13 -18.80 -0.99
CA GLN A 263 -19.01 -19.24 -0.16
C GLN A 263 -19.23 -18.96 1.35
N ASP A 264 -19.88 -17.85 1.70
CA ASP A 264 -20.22 -17.43 3.08
C ASP A 264 -21.56 -16.65 3.13
N PRO A 265 -22.70 -17.35 3.32
CA PRO A 265 -24.04 -16.74 3.26
C PRO A 265 -24.37 -15.78 4.41
N ILE A 266 -23.72 -15.90 5.58
CA ILE A 266 -24.12 -15.20 6.81
C ILE A 266 -23.55 -13.78 6.83
N ASN A 267 -22.26 -13.62 6.51
CA ASN A 267 -21.62 -12.30 6.47
C ASN A 267 -22.16 -11.43 5.34
N CYS A 268 -22.45 -12.06 4.21
CA CYS A 268 -23.01 -11.37 3.05
C CYS A 268 -24.41 -10.82 3.32
N ARG A 269 -25.20 -11.51 4.15
CA ARG A 269 -26.52 -11.06 4.60
C ARG A 269 -26.46 -9.81 5.49
N LEU A 270 -25.54 -9.74 6.45
CA LEU A 270 -25.38 -8.56 7.32
C LEU A 270 -24.93 -7.34 6.50
N PHE A 271 -24.03 -7.57 5.55
CA PHE A 271 -23.52 -6.55 4.63
C PHE A 271 -24.63 -5.99 3.73
N LEU A 272 -25.37 -6.84 3.02
CA LEU A 272 -26.51 -6.41 2.21
C LEU A 272 -27.58 -5.71 3.06
N GLN A 273 -27.90 -6.25 4.25
CA GLN A 273 -28.90 -5.66 5.16
C GLN A 273 -28.55 -4.25 5.64
N SER A 274 -27.26 -3.96 5.87
CA SER A 274 -26.81 -2.62 6.24
C SER A 274 -26.89 -1.60 5.10
N LYS A 275 -27.00 -2.07 3.85
CA LYS A 275 -27.03 -1.27 2.61
C LYS A 275 -28.37 -1.37 1.85
N LEU A 276 -29.40 -1.99 2.46
CA LEU A 276 -30.71 -2.34 1.87
C LEU A 276 -31.64 -1.15 1.51
N LYS A 277 -31.22 0.12 1.64
CA LYS A 277 -32.10 1.25 1.25
C LYS A 277 -32.36 1.26 -0.27
N ILE A 278 -31.38 0.89 -1.10
CA ILE A 278 -31.54 0.77 -2.57
C ILE A 278 -32.31 -0.47 -2.98
N LEU A 279 -32.01 -1.61 -2.35
CA LEU A 279 -32.51 -2.91 -2.79
C LEU A 279 -34.03 -3.06 -2.63
N SER A 280 -34.68 -2.16 -1.88
CA SER A 280 -36.14 -2.04 -1.79
C SER A 280 -36.77 -1.18 -2.89
N THR A 281 -35.97 -0.45 -3.67
CA THR A 281 -36.41 0.42 -4.79
C THR A 281 -36.14 -0.17 -6.17
N ILE A 282 -35.25 -1.15 -6.27
CA ILE A 282 -34.99 -1.91 -7.50
C ILE A 282 -35.90 -3.13 -7.50
N GLU A 283 -36.80 -3.24 -8.49
CA GLU A 283 -37.46 -4.52 -8.79
C GLU A 283 -36.38 -5.55 -9.12
N PHE A 284 -36.00 -6.38 -8.15
CA PHE A 284 -35.06 -7.48 -8.37
C PHE A 284 -35.63 -8.45 -9.39
N PRO A 285 -34.88 -8.79 -10.46
CA PRO A 285 -35.12 -10.04 -11.18
C PRO A 285 -34.88 -11.19 -10.20
N LEU A 286 -35.94 -11.97 -9.90
CA LEU A 286 -35.90 -13.11 -8.96
C LEU A 286 -34.86 -14.18 -9.33
N ASP A 287 -34.39 -14.17 -10.58
CA ASP A 287 -33.44 -15.10 -11.18
C ASP A 287 -32.03 -15.01 -10.57
N ILE A 288 -31.82 -14.01 -9.71
CA ILE A 288 -30.53 -13.61 -9.15
C ILE A 288 -30.34 -14.16 -7.73
N LEU A 289 -31.43 -14.45 -7.00
CA LEU A 289 -31.39 -15.00 -5.65
C LEU A 289 -31.29 -16.54 -5.71
N PRO A 290 -30.51 -17.18 -4.81
CA PRO A 290 -30.63 -18.62 -4.61
C PRO A 290 -32.10 -18.98 -4.39
N SER A 291 -32.60 -20.03 -5.05
CA SER A 291 -34.02 -20.45 -5.02
C SER A 291 -34.61 -20.57 -3.62
N ASP A 292 -33.74 -20.71 -2.62
CA ASP A 292 -34.08 -21.08 -1.26
C ASP A 292 -34.15 -19.86 -0.33
N VAL A 293 -34.07 -18.62 -0.84
CA VAL A 293 -34.04 -17.38 -0.07
C VAL A 293 -35.24 -16.49 -0.39
N CYS A 294 -35.94 -16.00 0.63
CA CYS A 294 -37.08 -15.09 0.44
C CYS A 294 -36.62 -13.71 -0.06
N PRO A 295 -37.17 -13.18 -1.16
CA PRO A 295 -36.76 -11.90 -1.75
C PRO A 295 -37.16 -10.66 -0.92
N VAL A 296 -38.02 -10.85 0.10
CA VAL A 296 -38.53 -9.74 0.94
C VAL A 296 -37.76 -9.63 2.26
N CYS A 297 -37.47 -10.76 2.92
CA CYS A 297 -36.80 -10.78 4.22
C CYS A 297 -35.42 -11.46 4.22
N PHE A 298 -34.99 -11.97 3.06
CA PHE A 298 -33.70 -12.61 2.82
C PHE A 298 -33.36 -13.76 3.78
N GLN A 299 -34.38 -14.43 4.34
CA GLN A 299 -34.22 -15.65 5.12
C GLN A 299 -34.25 -16.89 4.21
N PRO A 300 -33.55 -17.98 4.59
CA PRO A 300 -33.79 -19.29 4.00
C PRO A 300 -35.27 -19.68 4.18
N VAL A 301 -35.91 -20.18 3.13
CA VAL A 301 -37.30 -20.69 3.19
C VAL A 301 -37.43 -21.73 4.30
N SER A 302 -36.38 -22.52 4.56
CA SER A 302 -36.30 -23.48 5.67
C SER A 302 -36.44 -22.87 7.07
N LEU A 303 -35.94 -21.64 7.28
CA LEU A 303 -35.99 -20.88 8.53
C LEU A 303 -37.33 -20.13 8.68
N ILE A 304 -37.93 -19.70 7.56
CA ILE A 304 -39.28 -19.13 7.55
C ILE A 304 -40.30 -20.19 7.99
N LEU A 305 -40.13 -21.42 7.50
CA LEU A 305 -40.98 -22.58 7.85
C LEU A 305 -40.90 -22.98 9.33
N SER A 306 -39.82 -22.62 10.03
CA SER A 306 -39.66 -22.89 11.47
C SER A 306 -39.97 -21.69 12.38
N CYS A 307 -40.25 -20.52 11.80
CA CYS A 307 -40.39 -19.26 12.53
C CYS A 307 -41.87 -18.90 12.78
N ARG A 308 -42.27 -18.78 14.05
CA ARG A 308 -43.64 -18.40 14.46
C ARG A 308 -43.88 -16.88 14.54
N HIS A 309 -43.06 -16.05 13.88
CA HIS A 309 -43.27 -14.60 13.83
C HIS A 309 -44.44 -14.25 12.90
N SER A 310 -45.27 -13.29 13.30
CA SER A 310 -46.51 -12.90 12.62
C SER A 310 -46.30 -12.48 11.14
N ILE A 311 -45.18 -11.82 10.84
CA ILE A 311 -44.79 -11.43 9.48
C ILE A 311 -44.52 -12.68 8.62
N CYS A 312 -43.83 -13.69 9.16
CA CYS A 312 -43.54 -14.94 8.47
C CYS A 312 -44.80 -15.79 8.23
N LEU A 313 -45.76 -15.78 9.16
CA LEU A 313 -47.07 -16.43 9.01
C LEU A 313 -47.91 -15.82 7.89
N SER A 314 -47.86 -14.49 7.71
CA SER A 314 -48.54 -13.80 6.59
C SER A 314 -47.94 -14.19 5.24
N CYS A 315 -46.60 -14.18 5.12
CA CYS A 315 -45.90 -14.68 3.93
C CYS A 315 -46.20 -16.17 3.67
N PHE A 316 -46.35 -16.98 4.72
CA PHE A 316 -46.64 -18.42 4.61
C PHE A 316 -48.07 -18.70 4.10
N GLN A 317 -49.08 -17.97 4.58
CA GLN A 317 -50.44 -18.06 4.03
C GLN A 317 -50.47 -17.65 2.55
N SER A 318 -49.71 -16.61 2.20
CA SER A 318 -49.61 -16.11 0.82
C SER A 318 -48.80 -17.01 -0.12
N LEU A 319 -47.81 -17.75 0.39
CA LEU A 319 -47.14 -18.84 -0.31
C LEU A 319 -48.12 -19.97 -0.69
N ARG A 320 -49.13 -20.22 0.15
CA ARG A 320 -50.17 -21.23 -0.08
C ARG A 320 -51.21 -20.76 -1.10
N ASP A 321 -51.57 -19.47 -1.07
CA ASP A 321 -52.59 -18.85 -1.93
C ASP A 321 -52.03 -18.30 -3.26
N LYS A 322 -50.77 -18.64 -3.58
CA LYS A 322 -50.07 -18.35 -4.84
C LYS A 322 -49.80 -16.88 -5.15
N ASN A 323 -50.11 -15.93 -4.27
CA ASN A 323 -49.81 -14.51 -4.47
C ASN A 323 -49.29 -13.90 -3.16
N CYS A 324 -48.08 -13.35 -3.19
CA CYS A 324 -47.55 -12.55 -2.09
C CYS A 324 -48.37 -11.25 -1.95
N PRO A 325 -48.83 -10.81 -0.76
CA PRO A 325 -49.68 -9.62 -0.61
C PRO A 325 -48.90 -8.33 -0.88
N LEU A 326 -47.56 -8.41 -0.79
CA LEU A 326 -46.64 -7.29 -0.96
C LEU A 326 -46.20 -7.09 -2.41
N CYS A 327 -46.20 -8.13 -3.25
CA CYS A 327 -45.76 -8.03 -4.66
C CYS A 327 -46.68 -8.68 -5.71
N ARG A 328 -47.77 -9.37 -5.32
CA ARG A 328 -48.81 -9.96 -6.19
C ARG A 328 -48.34 -10.96 -7.28
N TYR A 329 -47.12 -11.48 -7.21
CA TYR A 329 -46.58 -12.42 -8.21
C TYR A 329 -46.85 -13.91 -7.88
N PRO A 330 -47.05 -14.77 -8.92
CA PRO A 330 -47.18 -16.21 -8.76
C PRO A 330 -45.85 -16.89 -8.40
N ILE A 331 -45.87 -17.70 -7.33
CA ILE A 331 -44.69 -18.42 -6.83
C ILE A 331 -44.58 -19.79 -7.51
N ASP A 332 -43.37 -20.19 -7.91
CA ASP A 332 -43.07 -21.46 -8.58
C ASP A 332 -43.49 -22.67 -7.71
N LYS A 333 -44.35 -23.53 -8.28
CA LYS A 333 -44.93 -24.71 -7.63
C LYS A 333 -43.88 -25.75 -7.21
N ASN A 334 -42.70 -25.74 -7.83
CA ASN A 334 -41.66 -26.72 -7.55
C ASN A 334 -40.92 -26.45 -6.24
N LEU A 335 -40.92 -25.19 -5.76
CA LEU A 335 -40.32 -24.79 -4.49
C LEU A 335 -41.13 -25.26 -3.27
N ILE A 336 -42.46 -25.32 -3.39
CA ILE A 336 -43.36 -25.72 -2.30
C ILE A 336 -43.36 -27.25 -2.09
N LYS A 337 -43.12 -28.04 -3.15
CA LYS A 337 -43.18 -29.51 -3.10
C LYS A 337 -41.98 -30.19 -2.46
N ARG A 338 -40.90 -29.46 -2.11
CA ARG A 338 -39.65 -30.05 -1.58
C ARG A 338 -39.52 -30.07 -0.05
N LYS A 339 -40.61 -29.92 0.71
CA LYS A 339 -40.64 -30.25 2.14
C LYS A 339 -41.93 -30.93 2.56
#